data_AF-A4BSA4-F1
#
_entry.id   AF-A4BSA4-F1
#
_cell.length_a   1.000
_cell.length_b   1.000
_cell.length_c   1.000
_cell.angle_alpha   90.00
_cell.angle_beta   90.00
_cell.angle_gamma   90.00
#
_symmetry.space_group_name_H-M   'P 1'
#
loop_
_entity.id
_entity.type
_entity.pdbx_description
1 polymer ?
#
loop_
_entity_poly.entity_id
_entity_poly.type
_entity_poly.pdbx_seq_one_letter_code
_entity_poly.pdbx_strand_id
1 'polypeptide(L)'
;MSRNLSLQQHTYHSKLHVNAYAGWYYVTIDGEKYEKELLDLAKRHTSGAGEGKLSKDEVADLFKSAKDGQGVTETEKRTLAYIRKNFEFNEAAAKDFDDAYAKL
;
A
#
# COMPACT_ATOMS: atom_id res chain seq x y z
N MET A 1 -24.74 -10.80 -32.16
CA MET A 1 -25.41 -9.97 -31.14
C MET A 1 -24.79 -10.29 -29.79
N SER A 2 -24.07 -9.30 -29.27
CA SER A 2 -23.70 -8.97 -27.88
C SER A 2 -23.40 -10.10 -26.87
N ARG A 3 -22.11 -10.26 -26.54
CA ARG A 3 -21.67 -10.71 -25.21
C ARG A 3 -21.34 -9.47 -24.39
N ASN A 4 -22.11 -9.24 -23.33
CA ASN A 4 -21.89 -8.29 -22.24
C ASN A 4 -22.72 -8.84 -21.07
N LEU A 5 -22.21 -9.12 -19.89
CA LEU A 5 -21.72 -8.27 -18.79
C LEU A 5 -21.09 -9.25 -17.78
N SER A 6 -20.18 -8.94 -16.86
CA SER A 6 -19.93 -7.71 -16.13
C SER A 6 -18.52 -7.80 -15.54
N LEU A 7 -17.75 -6.73 -15.71
CA LEU A 7 -16.53 -6.47 -14.95
C LEU A 7 -16.84 -6.52 -13.44
N GLN A 8 -16.03 -7.27 -12.71
CA GLN A 8 -15.93 -7.14 -11.25
C GLN A 8 -15.24 -5.81 -10.96
N GLN A 9 -16.00 -4.84 -10.48
CA GLN A 9 -15.50 -3.59 -9.95
C GLN A 9 -15.94 -3.51 -8.49
N HIS A 10 -14.94 -3.23 -7.64
CA HIS A 10 -15.01 -2.89 -6.23
C HIS A 10 -16.35 -2.28 -5.78
N THR A 11 -16.98 -2.88 -4.75
CA THR A 11 -17.94 -2.16 -3.91
C THR A 11 -17.80 -2.53 -2.43
N TYR A 12 -17.45 -1.50 -1.66
CA TYR A 12 -17.87 -1.14 -0.30
C TYR A 12 -18.27 -2.22 0.73
N HIS A 13 -17.50 -2.22 1.82
CA HIS A 13 -17.78 -2.68 3.19
C HIS A 13 -19.27 -2.76 3.56
N SER A 14 -19.78 -3.97 3.86
CA SER A 14 -20.89 -4.11 4.80
C SER A 14 -20.94 -5.48 5.50
N LYS A 15 -20.98 -5.40 6.84
CA LYS A 15 -21.60 -6.29 7.83
C LYS A 15 -21.10 -7.74 7.96
N LEU A 16 -20.37 -7.94 9.07
CA LEU A 16 -20.17 -9.17 9.86
C LEU A 16 -19.85 -10.45 9.08
N HIS A 17 -18.58 -10.89 9.08
CA HIS A 17 -18.19 -12.31 9.21
C HIS A 17 -16.70 -12.46 9.53
N VAL A 18 -16.40 -13.45 10.38
CA VAL A 18 -15.09 -13.77 10.94
C VAL A 18 -14.08 -14.32 9.92
N ASN A 19 -12.93 -13.65 9.83
CA ASN A 19 -11.55 -14.15 9.81
C ASN A 19 -11.11 -15.32 8.89
N ALA A 20 -11.58 -15.39 7.64
CA ALA A 20 -10.89 -16.12 6.56
C ALA A 20 -10.22 -15.18 5.52
N TYR A 21 -10.66 -13.92 5.44
CA TYR A 21 -10.14 -12.92 4.49
C TYR A 21 -9.05 -12.01 5.07
N ALA A 22 -8.83 -12.02 6.40
CA ALA A 22 -7.81 -11.17 7.01
C ALA A 22 -6.38 -11.49 6.52
N GLY A 23 -6.10 -12.76 6.18
CA GLY A 23 -4.83 -13.13 5.53
C GLY A 23 -4.67 -12.61 4.10
N TRP A 24 -5.76 -12.14 3.48
CA TRP A 24 -5.72 -11.50 2.16
C TRP A 24 -5.49 -9.99 2.25
N TYR A 25 -5.92 -9.32 3.31
CA TYR A 25 -5.71 -7.87 3.50
C TYR A 25 -4.44 -7.52 4.28
N TYR A 26 -3.90 -8.46 5.04
CA TYR A 26 -2.75 -8.22 5.91
C TYR A 26 -1.64 -9.25 5.69
N VAL A 27 -0.41 -8.81 5.94
CA VAL A 27 0.78 -9.65 5.99
C VAL A 27 1.35 -9.57 7.41
N THR A 28 1.76 -10.70 7.96
CA THR A 28 2.52 -10.73 9.22
C THR A 28 3.99 -10.95 8.92
N ILE A 29 4.84 -10.03 9.38
CA ILE A 29 6.31 -10.11 9.27
C ILE A 29 6.85 -9.95 10.68
N ASP A 30 7.62 -10.92 11.17
CA ASP A 30 8.19 -10.92 12.53
C ASP A 30 7.16 -10.70 13.65
N GLY A 31 5.96 -11.25 13.49
CA GLY A 31 4.85 -11.12 14.46
C GLY A 31 4.08 -9.79 14.38
N GLU A 32 4.53 -8.86 13.55
CA GLU A 32 3.91 -7.55 13.34
C GLU A 32 2.98 -7.59 12.12
N LYS A 33 1.81 -6.95 12.22
CA LYS A 33 0.81 -6.93 11.14
C LYS A 33 0.96 -5.68 10.28
N TYR A 34 0.97 -5.89 8.96
CA TYR A 34 1.09 -4.87 7.94
C TYR A 34 -0.04 -4.96 6.93
N GLU A 35 -0.36 -3.83 6.32
CA GLU A 35 -1.34 -3.70 5.26
C GLU A 35 -0.74 -4.24 3.95
N LYS A 36 -1.47 -5.16 3.30
CA LYS A 36 -0.91 -5.94 2.20
C LYS A 36 -0.78 -5.11 0.92
N GLU A 37 -1.75 -4.25 0.61
CA GLU A 37 -1.77 -3.56 -0.68
C GLU A 37 -0.61 -2.56 -0.78
N LEU A 38 -0.27 -1.81 0.28
CA LEU A 38 0.89 -0.93 0.34
C LEU A 38 2.20 -1.70 0.19
N LEU A 39 2.33 -2.86 0.85
CA LEU A 39 3.52 -3.71 0.68
C LEU A 39 3.64 -4.25 -0.74
N ASP A 40 2.53 -4.67 -1.34
CA ASP A 40 2.52 -5.19 -2.70
C ASP A 40 2.80 -4.08 -3.72
N LEU A 41 2.27 -2.88 -3.50
CA LEU A 41 2.55 -1.69 -4.30
C LEU A 41 4.05 -1.37 -4.30
N ALA A 42 4.67 -1.28 -3.12
CA ALA A 42 6.11 -1.05 -3.01
C ALA A 42 6.94 -2.16 -3.70
N LYS A 43 6.53 -3.43 -3.59
CA LYS A 43 7.18 -4.56 -4.28
C LYS A 43 7.04 -4.45 -5.79
N ARG A 44 5.87 -4.15 -6.32
CA ARG A 44 5.63 -4.01 -7.77
C ARG A 44 6.53 -2.93 -8.37
N HIS A 45 6.64 -1.78 -7.72
CA HIS A 45 7.51 -0.69 -8.14
C HIS A 45 8.99 -1.08 -8.18
N THR A 46 9.42 -1.98 -7.30
CA THR A 46 10.83 -2.37 -7.16
C THR A 46 11.21 -3.69 -7.84
N SER A 47 10.25 -4.48 -8.33
CA SER A 47 10.50 -5.82 -8.91
C SER A 47 10.63 -5.84 -10.44
N GLY A 48 10.54 -4.68 -11.12
CA GLY A 48 10.66 -4.56 -12.58
C GLY A 48 12.08 -4.33 -13.08
N ALA A 49 12.24 -4.21 -14.41
CA ALA A 49 13.54 -3.92 -15.07
C ALA A 49 14.06 -2.47 -14.86
N GLY A 50 13.43 -1.71 -13.95
CA GLY A 50 13.83 -0.34 -13.60
C GLY A 50 14.99 -0.31 -12.59
N GLU A 51 15.22 0.87 -11.99
CA GLU A 51 16.33 1.10 -11.04
C GLU A 51 16.20 0.34 -9.71
N GLY A 52 15.05 -0.31 -9.46
CA GLY A 52 14.77 -0.99 -8.19
C GLY A 52 14.56 -0.03 -7.02
N LYS A 53 14.36 1.27 -7.30
CA LYS A 53 14.18 2.33 -6.30
C LYS A 53 12.85 3.02 -6.51
N LEU A 54 12.18 3.36 -5.40
CA LEU A 54 10.95 4.15 -5.42
C LEU A 54 11.25 5.59 -5.87
N SER A 55 10.47 6.05 -6.84
CA SER A 55 10.44 7.40 -7.37
C SER A 55 9.39 8.27 -6.67
N LYS A 56 9.37 9.58 -6.97
CA LYS A 56 8.43 10.52 -6.36
C LYS A 56 6.97 10.17 -6.64
N ASP A 57 6.70 9.72 -7.87
CA ASP A 57 5.35 9.33 -8.30
C ASP A 57 4.86 8.11 -7.52
N GLU A 58 5.74 7.11 -7.36
CA GLU A 58 5.45 5.87 -6.63
C GLU A 58 5.31 6.13 -5.12
N VAL A 59 6.06 7.09 -4.57
CA VAL A 59 5.83 7.60 -3.21
C VAL A 59 4.46 8.27 -3.10
N ALA A 60 4.08 9.10 -4.06
CA ALA A 60 2.76 9.75 -4.04
C ALA A 60 1.62 8.70 -4.07
N ASP A 61 1.78 7.63 -4.87
CA ASP A 61 0.84 6.51 -4.91
C ASP A 61 0.72 5.76 -3.58
N LEU A 62 1.84 5.54 -2.87
CA LEU A 62 1.80 4.95 -1.52
C LEU A 62 0.95 5.79 -0.56
N PHE A 63 1.17 7.10 -0.50
CA PHE A 63 0.42 7.97 0.41
C PHE A 63 -1.03 8.18 -0.03
N LYS A 64 -1.32 8.10 -1.33
CA LYS A 64 -2.68 8.11 -1.85
C LYS A 64 -3.42 6.85 -1.45
N SER A 65 -2.80 5.69 -1.59
CA SER A 65 -3.37 4.40 -1.16
C SER A 65 -3.63 4.38 0.34
N ALA A 66 -2.69 4.87 1.16
CA ALA A 66 -2.86 4.92 2.62
C ALA A 66 -3.94 5.90 3.10
N LYS A 67 -4.44 6.80 2.23
CA LYS A 67 -5.41 7.86 2.55
C LYS A 67 -6.74 7.66 1.83
N ASP A 68 -7.00 6.49 1.26
CA ASP A 68 -8.20 6.24 0.45
C ASP A 68 -9.50 6.20 1.30
N GLY A 69 -9.38 6.01 2.62
CA GLY A 69 -10.45 6.04 3.60
C GLY A 69 -10.58 7.34 4.39
N GLN A 70 -11.12 7.24 5.63
CA GLN A 70 -11.39 8.40 6.49
C GLN A 70 -10.12 8.99 7.16
N GLY A 71 -8.94 8.50 6.78
CA GLY A 71 -7.65 8.85 7.36
C GLY A 71 -6.72 7.64 7.41
N VAL A 72 -5.45 7.88 7.75
CA VAL A 72 -4.44 6.83 7.83
C VAL A 72 -4.54 6.11 9.19
N THR A 73 -4.73 4.81 9.16
CA THR A 73 -4.77 3.93 10.33
C THR A 73 -3.36 3.63 10.87
N GLU A 74 -3.28 3.18 12.11
CA GLU A 74 -2.01 2.74 12.71
C GLU A 74 -1.33 1.59 11.95
N THR A 75 -2.12 0.72 11.30
CA THR A 75 -1.56 -0.37 10.48
C THR A 75 -0.93 0.16 9.20
N GLU A 76 -1.58 1.13 8.53
CA GLU A 76 -1.02 1.79 7.35
C GLU A 76 0.23 2.62 7.70
N LYS A 77 0.21 3.38 8.80
CA LYS A 77 1.40 4.10 9.30
C LYS A 77 2.57 3.15 9.54
N ARG A 78 2.32 2.04 10.24
CA ARG A 78 3.33 1.00 10.48
C ARG A 78 3.87 0.38 9.18
N THR A 79 2.99 0.21 8.20
CA THR A 79 3.35 -0.33 6.89
C THR A 79 4.22 0.64 6.10
N LEU A 80 3.87 1.93 6.09
CA LEU A 80 4.69 2.98 5.50
C LEU A 80 6.08 3.02 6.18
N ALA A 81 6.14 2.96 7.51
CA ALA A 81 7.43 2.90 8.23
C ALA A 81 8.26 1.67 7.84
N TYR A 82 7.63 0.51 7.68
CA TYR A 82 8.30 -0.69 7.19
C TYR A 82 8.84 -0.50 5.77
N ILE A 83 8.04 0.08 4.86
CA ILE A 83 8.47 0.33 3.49
C ILE A 83 9.69 1.26 3.48
N ARG A 84 9.64 2.35 4.24
CA ARG A 84 10.73 3.32 4.34
C ARG A 84 12.06 2.71 4.82
N LYS A 85 11.98 1.69 5.69
CA LYS A 85 13.14 0.99 6.25
C LYS A 85 13.71 -0.07 5.31
N ASN A 86 12.87 -0.71 4.49
CA ASN A 86 13.24 -1.95 3.78
C ASN A 86 13.26 -1.83 2.25
N PHE A 87 12.82 -0.71 1.69
CA PHE A 87 12.86 -0.44 0.25
C PHE A 87 13.83 0.70 -0.05
N GLU A 88 14.45 0.62 -1.22
CA GLU A 88 15.31 1.69 -1.71
C GLU A 88 14.48 2.79 -2.36
N PHE A 89 14.93 4.03 -2.20
CA PHE A 89 14.31 5.23 -2.76
C PHE A 89 15.36 5.99 -3.55
N ASN A 90 14.95 6.74 -4.56
CA ASN A 90 15.79 7.83 -5.03
C ASN A 90 15.83 8.94 -3.96
N GLU A 91 16.88 9.75 -3.94
CA GLU A 91 17.11 10.73 -2.86
C GLU A 91 15.94 11.71 -2.71
N ALA A 92 15.39 12.16 -3.83
CA ALA A 92 14.31 13.12 -3.83
C ALA A 92 12.97 12.51 -3.38
N ALA A 93 12.73 11.23 -3.65
CA ALA A 93 11.58 10.47 -3.19
C ALA A 93 11.68 10.11 -1.71
N ALA A 94 12.88 9.80 -1.21
CA ALA A 94 13.11 9.58 0.22
C ALA A 94 12.72 10.84 1.02
N LYS A 95 13.13 12.02 0.54
CA LYS A 95 12.74 13.30 1.15
C LYS A 95 11.23 13.52 1.11
N ASP A 96 10.60 13.33 -0.05
CA ASP A 96 9.15 13.51 -0.19
C ASP A 96 8.38 12.54 0.73
N PHE A 97 8.87 11.30 0.87
CA PHE A 97 8.31 10.31 1.78
C PHE A 97 8.40 10.78 3.23
N ASP A 98 9.58 11.20 3.68
CA ASP A 98 9.82 11.61 5.07
C ASP A 98 8.95 12.85 5.43
N ASP A 99 8.85 13.81 4.52
CA ASP A 99 8.00 15.01 4.68
C ASP A 99 6.49 14.69 4.68
N ALA A 100 6.05 13.66 3.96
CA ALA A 100 4.67 13.22 3.94
C ALA A 100 4.32 12.39 5.17
N TYR A 101 5.23 11.51 5.61
CA TYR A 101 5.10 10.67 6.79
C TYR A 101 5.01 11.50 8.07
N ALA A 102 5.82 12.56 8.19
CA ALA A 102 5.82 13.46 9.35
C ALA A 102 4.48 14.20 9.59
N LYS A 103 3.58 14.21 8.59
CA LYS A 103 2.27 14.88 8.65
C LYS A 103 1.12 13.91 8.98
N LEU A 104 1.40 12.63 9.19
CA LEU A 104 0.40 11.58 9.41
C LEU A 104 -0.09 11.49 10.85
#